data_AF-C4K6K2-F1
#
_entry.id   AF-C4K6K2-F1
#
_cell.length_a   1.000
_cell.length_b   1.000
_cell.length_c   1.000
_cell.angle_alpha   90.00
_cell.angle_beta   90.00
_cell.angle_gamma   90.00
#
_symmetry.space_group_name_H-M   'P 1'
#
loop_
_entity.id
_entity.type
_entity.pdbx_description
1 polymer ?
#
loop_
_entity_poly.entity_id
_entity_poly.type
_entity_poly.pdbx_seq_one_letter_code
_entity_poly.pdbx_strand_id
1 'polypeptide(L)'
;MTLNPFIYNPQHAKSSAELANALQYARADFVTRIYDPKKDEFTPCMTETVNLTFNGIHNSLCEKTVRIFSLCGAHLIAMFANTPVAKEFRKWCLDILDKEVGVPEHQPQSPEVFNGNDLNNLA
;
A
#
# COMPACT_ATOMS: atom_id res chain seq x y z
N MET A 1 22.10 1.97 -6.76
CA MET A 1 20.86 2.75 -6.97
C MET A 1 19.84 2.29 -5.94
N THR A 2 19.83 2.92 -4.77
CA THR A 2 18.81 2.68 -3.74
C THR A 2 17.60 3.52 -4.10
N LEU A 3 16.58 2.88 -4.68
CA LEU A 3 15.27 3.49 -4.84
C LEU A 3 14.75 3.80 -3.43
N ASN A 4 14.38 5.05 -3.18
CA ASN A 4 13.81 5.50 -1.91
C ASN A 4 12.74 4.50 -1.44
N PRO A 5 12.77 4.05 -0.17
CA PRO A 5 11.67 3.27 0.36
C PRO A 5 10.50 4.22 0.47
N PHE A 6 9.60 4.22 -0.53
CA PHE A 6 8.24 4.67 -0.29
C PHE A 6 7.76 3.87 0.92
N ILE A 7 7.73 4.53 2.08
CA ILE A 7 7.32 3.92 3.33
C ILE A 7 5.93 3.36 3.08
N TYR A 8 5.80 2.04 3.19
CA TYR A 8 4.53 1.37 3.03
C TYR A 8 3.58 1.94 4.09
N ASN A 9 2.60 2.73 3.66
CA ASN A 9 1.55 3.25 4.53
C ASN A 9 0.37 2.26 4.53
N PRO A 10 0.19 1.46 5.59
CA PRO A 10 -0.88 0.46 5.66
C PRO A 10 -2.29 1.07 5.62
N GLN A 11 -2.44 2.37 5.90
CA GLN A 11 -3.75 3.04 5.92
C GLN A 11 -4.40 3.07 4.51
N HIS A 12 -3.61 3.10 3.45
CA HIS A 12 -4.10 3.20 2.07
C HIS A 12 -4.01 1.89 1.27
N ALA A 13 -3.53 0.82 1.89
CA ALA A 13 -3.44 -0.49 1.26
C ALA A 13 -4.85 -1.11 1.07
N LYS A 14 -5.09 -1.72 -0.09
CA LYS A 14 -6.35 -2.40 -0.42
C LYS A 14 -6.13 -3.88 -0.64
N SER A 15 -6.97 -4.71 -0.05
CA SER A 15 -6.95 -6.15 -0.27
C SER A 15 -7.44 -6.52 -1.66
N SER A 16 -7.08 -7.72 -2.12
CA SER A 16 -7.57 -8.28 -3.40
C SER A 16 -9.10 -8.26 -3.49
N ALA A 17 -9.80 -8.53 -2.38
CA ALA A 17 -11.26 -8.56 -2.34
C ALA A 17 -11.87 -7.14 -2.45
N GLU A 18 -11.29 -6.15 -1.78
CA GLU A 18 -11.74 -4.76 -1.90
C GLU A 18 -11.54 -4.21 -3.31
N LEU A 19 -10.40 -4.52 -3.95
CA LEU A 19 -10.15 -4.13 -5.33
C LEU A 19 -11.13 -4.80 -6.31
N ALA A 20 -11.43 -6.08 -6.10
CA ALA A 20 -12.44 -6.77 -6.90
C ALA A 20 -13.82 -6.10 -6.80
N ASN A 21 -14.24 -5.74 -5.58
CA ASN A 21 -15.49 -5.01 -5.34
C ASN A 21 -15.48 -3.60 -5.96
N ALA A 22 -14.38 -2.85 -5.78
CA ALA A 22 -14.25 -1.49 -6.32
C ALA A 22 -14.30 -1.46 -7.86
N LEU A 23 -13.73 -2.48 -8.51
CA LEU A 23 -13.78 -2.65 -9.97
C LEU A 23 -15.07 -3.34 -10.45
N GLN A 24 -16.00 -3.63 -9.54
CA GLN A 24 -17.29 -4.30 -9.77
C GLN A 24 -17.16 -5.69 -10.41
N TYR A 25 -16.14 -6.45 -10.02
CA TYR A 25 -16.07 -7.86 -10.35
C TYR A 25 -17.00 -8.67 -9.46
N ALA A 26 -17.74 -9.59 -10.08
CA ALA A 26 -18.60 -10.55 -9.36
C ALA A 26 -17.80 -11.52 -8.47
N ARG A 27 -16.47 -11.57 -8.63
CA ARG A 27 -15.58 -12.58 -8.06
C ARG A 27 -14.36 -11.95 -7.41
N ALA A 28 -14.16 -12.24 -6.12
CA ALA A 28 -13.02 -11.73 -5.36
C ALA A 28 -11.66 -12.29 -5.81
N ASP A 29 -11.63 -13.46 -6.47
CA ASP A 29 -10.40 -14.08 -7.00
C ASP A 29 -9.93 -13.45 -8.32
N PHE A 30 -10.70 -12.52 -8.88
CA PHE A 30 -10.37 -11.90 -10.16
C PHE A 30 -9.04 -11.11 -10.11
N VAL A 31 -8.79 -10.41 -9.00
CA VAL A 31 -7.54 -9.66 -8.81
C VAL A 31 -6.34 -10.60 -8.79
N THR A 32 -6.45 -11.75 -8.11
CA THR A 32 -5.41 -12.78 -8.10
C THR A 32 -5.14 -13.32 -9.52
N ARG A 33 -6.18 -13.55 -10.32
CA ARG A 33 -6.05 -14.00 -11.71
C ARG A 33 -5.34 -12.99 -12.62
N ILE A 34 -5.47 -11.69 -12.35
CA ILE A 34 -4.68 -10.66 -13.04
C ILE A 34 -3.24 -10.66 -12.54
N TYR A 35 -3.06 -10.73 -11.22
CA TYR A 35 -1.78 -10.62 -10.55
C TYR A 35 -0.82 -11.77 -10.89
N ASP A 36 -1.25 -13.02 -10.75
CA ASP A 36 -0.39 -14.21 -10.90
C ASP A 36 0.45 -14.23 -12.20
N PRO A 37 -0.14 -14.01 -13.39
CA PRO A 37 0.63 -14.02 -14.64
C PRO A 37 1.53 -12.81 -14.85
N LYS A 38 1.39 -11.75 -14.04
CA LYS A 38 2.15 -10.48 -14.16
C LYS A 38 2.90 -10.11 -12.89
N LYS A 39 3.07 -11.07 -11.98
CA LYS A 39 3.64 -10.81 -10.65
C LYS A 39 5.05 -10.21 -10.71
N ASP A 40 5.77 -10.43 -11.81
CA ASP A 40 7.09 -9.87 -12.12
C ASP A 40 7.05 -8.37 -12.43
N GLU A 41 5.91 -7.82 -12.86
CA GLU A 41 5.70 -6.39 -13.04
C GLU A 41 5.48 -5.66 -11.70
N PHE A 42 5.23 -6.39 -10.60
CA PHE A 42 4.98 -5.82 -9.29
C PHE A 42 6.26 -5.79 -8.44
N THR A 43 6.55 -4.62 -7.88
CA THR A 43 7.61 -4.47 -6.89
C THR A 43 7.09 -4.75 -5.47
N PRO A 44 7.98 -5.04 -4.50
CA PRO A 44 7.58 -5.26 -3.10
C PRO A 44 6.85 -4.08 -2.45
N CYS A 45 7.07 -2.84 -2.91
CA CYS A 45 6.32 -1.68 -2.43
C CYS A 45 4.92 -1.55 -3.05
N MET A 46 4.62 -2.30 -4.12
CA MET A 46 3.31 -2.32 -4.78
C MET A 46 2.38 -3.38 -4.22
N THR A 47 2.92 -4.50 -3.74
CA THR A 47 2.14 -5.59 -3.16
C THR A 47 2.90 -6.27 -2.04
N GLU A 48 2.18 -6.58 -0.96
CA GLU A 48 2.69 -7.32 0.16
C GLU A 48 1.66 -8.36 0.61
N THR A 49 2.14 -9.43 1.24
CA THR A 49 1.28 -10.44 1.85
C THR A 49 1.31 -10.25 3.36
N VAL A 50 0.15 -9.92 3.94
CA VAL A 50 0.01 -9.72 5.38
C VAL A 50 -0.78 -10.85 6.01
N ASN A 51 -0.36 -11.28 7.20
CA ASN A 51 -1.12 -12.23 8.00
C ASN A 51 -2.05 -11.44 8.93
N LEU A 52 -3.35 -11.52 8.67
CA LEU A 52 -4.38 -10.91 9.50
C LEU A 52 -4.85 -11.94 10.53
N THR A 53 -4.74 -11.59 11.80
CA THR A 53 -5.28 -12.39 12.89
C THR A 53 -6.62 -11.81 13.31
N PHE A 54 -7.68 -12.60 13.20
CA PHE A 54 -9.03 -12.21 13.63
C PHE A 54 -9.45 -13.07 14.83
N ASN A 55 -10.19 -12.46 15.76
CA ASN A 55 -10.77 -13.15 16.91
C ASN A 55 -12.01 -13.93 16.47
N GLY A 56 -11.85 -15.22 16.22
CA GLY A 56 -12.90 -16.12 15.76
C GLY A 56 -14.04 -16.32 16.75
N ILE A 57 -15.13 -16.90 16.26
CA ILE A 57 -16.21 -17.44 17.09
C ILE A 57 -15.60 -18.49 18.02
N HIS A 58 -15.97 -18.50 19.31
CA HIS A 58 -15.36 -19.34 20.37
C HIS A 58 -13.90 -19.00 20.74
N ASN A 59 -13.50 -17.71 20.70
CA ASN A 59 -12.16 -17.26 21.13
C ASN A 59 -11.00 -17.98 20.41
N SER A 60 -11.28 -18.50 19.22
CA SER A 60 -10.31 -19.20 18.39
C SER A 60 -9.60 -18.16 17.51
N LEU A 61 -8.29 -18.01 17.64
CA LEU A 61 -7.54 -17.16 16.71
C LEU A 61 -7.64 -17.77 15.31
N CYS A 62 -8.10 -16.98 14.35
CA CYS A 62 -8.12 -17.38 12.94
C CYS A 62 -7.13 -16.52 12.18
N GLU A 63 -6.09 -17.16 11.64
CA GLU A 63 -5.07 -16.51 10.82
C GLU A 63 -5.47 -16.58 9.36
N LYS A 64 -5.50 -15.43 8.70
CA LYS A 64 -5.79 -15.33 7.28
C LYS A 64 -4.70 -14.53 6.58
N THR A 65 -3.99 -15.22 5.70
CA THR A 65 -3.03 -14.59 4.80
C THR A 65 -3.78 -13.84 3.70
N VAL A 66 -3.60 -12.53 3.62
CA VAL A 66 -4.25 -11.65 2.64
C VAL A 66 -3.19 -10.87 1.89
N ARG A 67 -3.27 -10.91 0.55
CA ARG A 67 -2.48 -10.02 -0.31
C ARG A 67 -3.15 -8.66 -0.40
N ILE A 68 -2.34 -7.66 -0.12
CA ILE A 68 -2.68 -6.25 -0.19
C ILE A 68 -1.87 -5.57 -1.29
N PHE A 69 -2.44 -4.49 -1.80
CA PHE A 69 -1.87 -3.68 -2.87
C PHE A 69 -1.83 -2.23 -2.42
N SER A 70 -0.72 -1.56 -2.69
CA SER A 70 -0.66 -0.10 -2.57
C SER A 70 -1.42 0.57 -3.71
N LEU A 71 -1.54 1.89 -3.67
CA LEU A 71 -2.26 2.64 -4.68
C LEU A 71 -1.66 2.47 -6.10
N CYS A 72 -0.32 2.40 -6.21
CA CYS A 72 0.36 2.08 -7.46
C CYS A 72 0.05 0.65 -7.94
N GLY A 73 0.05 -0.32 -7.02
CA GLY A 73 -0.31 -1.71 -7.32
C GLY A 73 -1.76 -1.85 -7.78
N ALA A 74 -2.68 -1.16 -7.12
CA ALA A 74 -4.09 -1.08 -7.49
C ALA A 74 -4.29 -0.44 -8.87
N HIS A 75 -3.53 0.62 -9.18
CA HIS A 75 -3.57 1.26 -10.49
C HIS A 75 -3.13 0.31 -11.61
N LEU A 76 -2.06 -0.47 -11.39
CA LEU A 76 -1.57 -1.46 -12.35
C LEU A 76 -2.59 -2.59 -12.58
N ILE A 77 -3.20 -3.13 -11.52
CA ILE A 77 -4.32 -4.09 -11.64
C ILE A 77 -5.47 -3.49 -12.45
N ALA A 78 -5.82 -2.23 -12.22
CA ALA A 78 -6.89 -1.55 -12.93
C ALA A 78 -6.59 -1.29 -14.42
N MET A 79 -5.31 -1.21 -14.83
CA MET A 79 -4.95 -1.17 -16.25
C MET A 79 -5.31 -2.47 -16.98
N PHE A 80 -5.19 -3.60 -16.29
CA PHE A 80 -5.53 -4.91 -16.85
C PHE A 80 -7.01 -5.29 -16.68
N ALA A 81 -7.75 -4.50 -15.91
CA ALA A 81 -9.16 -4.69 -15.69
C ALA A 81 -10.00 -4.22 -16.90
N ASN A 82 -10.73 -5.15 -17.52
CA ASN A 82 -11.65 -4.86 -18.62
C ASN A 82 -13.08 -4.60 -18.09
N THR A 83 -13.24 -3.59 -17.24
CA THR A 83 -14.56 -3.13 -16.77
C THR A 83 -14.82 -1.68 -17.17
N PRO A 84 -16.08 -1.27 -17.37
CA PRO A 84 -16.42 0.13 -17.62
C PRO A 84 -15.95 1.04 -16.47
N VAL A 85 -16.08 0.56 -15.23
CA VAL A 85 -15.65 1.26 -14.00
C VAL A 85 -14.13 1.36 -13.88
N ALA A 86 -13.35 0.45 -14.48
CA ALA A 86 -11.90 0.51 -14.45
C ALA A 86 -11.33 1.80 -15.08
N LYS A 87 -12.06 2.45 -16.01
CA LYS A 87 -11.64 3.74 -16.58
C LYS A 87 -11.69 4.86 -15.54
N GLU A 88 -12.78 4.93 -14.78
CA GLU A 88 -12.96 5.93 -13.73
C GLU A 88 -12.04 5.63 -12.55
N PHE A 89 -11.91 4.37 -12.17
CA PHE A 89 -11.00 3.94 -11.12
C PHE A 89 -9.54 4.30 -11.42
N ARG A 90 -9.09 4.15 -12.69
CA ARG A 90 -7.74 4.58 -13.09
C ARG A 90 -7.51 6.07 -12.91
N LYS A 91 -8.47 6.91 -13.28
CA LYS A 91 -8.41 8.37 -13.07
C LYS A 91 -8.37 8.70 -11.59
N TRP A 92 -9.26 8.09 -10.81
CA TRP A 92 -9.32 8.27 -9.36
C TRP A 92 -8.00 7.89 -8.67
N CYS A 93 -7.37 6.79 -9.06
CA CYS A 93 -6.05 6.42 -8.53
C CYS A 93 -4.98 7.47 -8.85
N LEU A 94 -4.97 8.01 -10.08
CA LEU A 94 -4.04 9.08 -10.48
C LEU A 94 -4.32 10.37 -9.70
N ASP A 95 -5.57 10.77 -9.55
CA ASP A 95 -5.97 11.95 -8.78
C ASP A 95 -5.53 11.87 -7.32
N ILE A 96 -5.48 10.67 -6.73
CA ILE A 96 -4.95 10.47 -5.37
C ILE A 96 -3.43 10.46 -5.37
N LEU A 97 -2.79 9.76 -6.31
CA LEU A 97 -1.33 9.77 -6.43
C LEU A 97 -0.79 11.19 -6.62
N ASP A 98 -1.44 12.01 -7.45
CA ASP A 98 -1.08 13.41 -7.67
C ASP A 98 -1.24 14.26 -6.39
N LYS A 99 -2.22 13.96 -5.54
CA LYS A 99 -2.37 14.62 -4.24
C LYS A 99 -1.29 14.24 -3.25
N GLU A 100 -0.89 12.96 -3.23
CA GLU A 100 0.18 12.47 -2.35
C GLU A 100 1.55 12.99 -2.81
N VAL A 101 1.79 13.12 -4.12
CA VAL A 101 3.03 13.65 -4.69
C VAL A 101 3.10 15.19 -4.62
N GLY A 102 1.95 15.86 -4.60
CA GLY A 102 1.83 17.32 -4.46
C GLY A 102 2.16 17.86 -3.06
N VAL A 103 2.33 16.99 -2.07
CA VAL A 103 2.87 17.33 -0.76
C VAL A 103 4.30 16.79 -0.70
N PRO A 104 5.34 17.61 -0.91
CA PRO A 104 6.66 17.22 -0.44
C PRO A 104 6.51 16.95 1.05
N GLU A 105 6.67 15.69 1.49
CA GLU A 105 6.84 15.38 2.89
C GLU A 105 8.01 16.22 3.39
N HIS A 106 7.69 17.34 4.05
CA HIS A 106 8.61 17.99 4.95
C HIS A 106 8.81 16.95 6.06
N GLN A 107 9.87 16.13 5.93
CA GLN A 107 10.36 15.35 7.05
C GLN A 107 10.43 16.32 8.23
N PRO A 108 9.80 16.03 9.38
CA PRO A 108 10.30 16.61 10.61
C PRO A 108 11.70 16.01 10.75
N GLN A 109 12.72 16.76 10.30
CA GLN A 109 14.08 16.54 10.80
C GLN A 109 13.92 16.47 12.32
N SER A 110 14.25 15.30 12.87
CA SER A 110 14.17 15.06 14.31
C SER A 110 14.80 16.26 15.00
N PRO A 111 14.17 16.87 16.03
CA PRO A 111 14.82 17.93 16.76
C PRO A 111 16.15 17.37 17.24
N GLU A 112 17.26 17.95 16.77
CA GLU A 112 18.58 17.68 17.31
C GLU A 112 18.47 17.91 18.81
N VAL A 113 18.48 16.80 19.56
CA VAL A 113 18.46 16.84 21.01
C VAL A 113 19.82 17.40 21.39
N PHE A 114 19.85 18.69 21.73
CA PHE A 114 21.03 19.34 22.29
C PHE A 114 21.34 18.65 23.63
N ASN A 115 22.24 17.66 23.60
CA ASN A 115 22.70 16.97 24.79
C ASN A 115 23.56 17.96 25.59
N GLY A 116 23.06 18.39 26.75
CA GLY A 116 23.69 19.38 27.64
C GLY A 116 24.98 18.94 28.32
N ASN A 117 25.88 18.26 27.62
CA ASN A 117 27.16 17.79 28.16
C ASN A 117 28.37 18.67 27.75
N ASP A 118 28.16 19.78 27.06
CA ASP A 118 29.23 20.68 26.58
C ASP A 118 29.76 21.68 27.63
N LEU A 119 29.60 21.41 28.93
CA LEU A 119 30.14 22.28 30.01
C LEU A 119 31.46 21.80 30.62
N ASN A 120 32.09 20.73 30.10
CA ASN A 120 33.29 20.16 30.72
C ASN A 120 34.62 20.48 30.01
N ASN A 121 34.67 21.44 29.08
CA ASN A 121 35.94 21.83 28.42
C ASN A 121 36.21 23.34 28.50
N LEU A 122 36.12 23.89 29.72
CA LEU A 122 36.77 25.16 30.05
C LEU A 122 37.52 25.01 31.39
N ALA A 123 38.70 24.39 31.31
CA ALA A 123 39.74 24.44 32.34
C ALA A 123 41.10 24.58 31.63
#